data_AF-A0ABD3HGC8-F1
#
_entry.id   AF-A0ABD3HGC8-F1
#
_cell.length_a   1.000
_cell.length_b   1.000
_cell.length_c   1.000
_cell.angle_alpha   90.00
_cell.angle_beta   90.00
_cell.angle_gamma   90.00
#
_symmetry.space_group_name_H-M   'P 1'
#
loop_
_entity.id
_entity.type
_entity.pdbx_description
1 polymer ?
#
loop_
_entity_poly.entity_id
_entity_poly.type
_entity_poly.pdbx_seq_one_letter_code
_entity_poly.pdbx_strand_id
1 'polypeptide(L)'
;MTHRGTRNESPVDRHKRAVENWEHLVRRALFLTDSSASVGGKDDLGGYVPASLGKESGSIDLILNVADEIRKQNPHVSRILCEYAYSKAQELDPQSEGRGVLQFKTGLLSILRQKQTKKEGERIDRSNDIIQIQNFYEEYRKSNKIDELEQQGSLRRVDAREAERRSQKLKRVSQVSKVLNDVLNFLIEGTTEEERAQLPVSKETKNKLESAAAKTEEFKSFNILPLESPGVPDTIVLIEEVRAAAFTLGYSQELPLLPESAVKAGLQRDLDIFDLLEYTFGFQIGNVNNQREHLILLLSNSQAALGPPSRPNQVDDAAIRRCYDRLLDNYIKWCEYLRIPAITEGATGNPRMMVLLTAMYLLIWGEAANLRFLPECLCYIFHHMVKELYQLLDNVDASGIAERSRLNPDGSGTAYLDNIVTPLYEVIAAEAKNSQDGKASHAAWRNYDDFNEFFWSARCFDSLSWPWRLDAGFMMKPKKKASFLSAP
;
A
#
# COMPACT_ATOMS: atom_id res chain seq x y z
N MET A 1 8.77 28.52 -49.87
CA MET A 1 8.50 29.70 -49.01
C MET A 1 7.05 29.63 -48.53
N THR A 2 6.82 29.17 -47.31
CA THR A 2 5.62 29.47 -46.50
C THR A 2 5.99 29.22 -45.04
N HIS A 3 6.57 30.24 -44.40
CA HIS A 3 6.80 30.29 -42.96
C HIS A 3 5.43 30.39 -42.26
N ARG A 4 5.01 29.37 -41.52
CA ARG A 4 3.93 29.52 -40.53
C ARG A 4 4.53 30.15 -39.28
N GLY A 5 4.17 31.40 -39.03
CA GLY A 5 4.58 32.17 -37.87
C GLY A 5 4.08 31.53 -36.57
N THR A 6 4.99 31.37 -35.62
CA THR A 6 4.72 31.09 -34.22
C THR A 6 4.06 32.34 -33.61
N ARG A 7 2.77 32.24 -33.26
CA ARG A 7 2.09 33.29 -32.49
C ARG A 7 2.71 33.32 -31.09
N ASN A 8 3.30 34.46 -30.74
CA ASN A 8 3.92 34.72 -29.46
C ASN A 8 2.80 34.98 -28.43
N GLU A 9 2.48 33.98 -27.61
CA GLU A 9 1.38 34.05 -26.65
C GLU A 9 1.86 34.64 -25.32
N SER A 10 1.13 35.64 -24.83
CA SER A 10 1.46 36.34 -23.59
C SER A 10 1.41 35.38 -22.39
N PRO A 11 2.19 35.63 -21.32
CA PRO A 11 2.16 34.80 -20.10
C PRO A 11 0.75 34.71 -19.48
N VAL A 12 -0.04 35.78 -19.61
CA VAL A 12 -1.42 35.86 -19.13
C VAL A 12 -2.34 34.94 -19.94
N ASP A 13 -2.17 34.89 -21.28
CA ASP A 13 -2.95 34.01 -22.15
C ASP A 13 -2.57 32.53 -22.01
N ARG A 14 -1.32 32.25 -21.60
CA ARG A 14 -0.86 30.92 -21.23
C ARG A 14 -1.45 30.46 -19.89
N HIS A 15 -1.48 31.34 -18.89
CA HIS A 15 -2.09 31.04 -17.60
C HIS A 15 -3.59 30.82 -17.73
N LYS A 16 -4.28 31.68 -18.49
CA LYS A 16 -5.72 31.56 -18.73
C LYS A 16 -6.09 30.25 -19.44
N ARG A 17 -5.31 29.82 -20.45
CA ARG A 17 -5.49 28.50 -21.08
C ARG A 17 -5.16 27.33 -20.18
N ALA A 18 -4.14 27.45 -19.32
CA ALA A 18 -3.82 26.42 -18.36
C ALA A 18 -4.96 26.23 -17.36
N VAL A 19 -5.58 27.33 -16.90
CA VAL A 19 -6.77 27.30 -16.04
C VAL A 19 -7.99 26.75 -16.78
N GLU A 20 -8.23 27.16 -18.03
CA GLU A 20 -9.35 26.64 -18.84
C GLU A 20 -9.18 25.13 -19.14
N ASN A 21 -7.95 24.67 -19.42
CA ASN A 21 -7.66 23.25 -19.59
C ASN A 21 -7.75 22.48 -18.28
N TRP A 22 -7.31 23.06 -17.16
CA TRP A 22 -7.47 22.45 -15.84
C TRP A 22 -8.94 22.36 -15.45
N GLU A 23 -9.74 23.41 -15.65
CA GLU A 23 -11.19 23.39 -15.43
C GLU A 23 -11.89 22.40 -16.35
N HIS A 24 -11.48 22.27 -17.61
CA HIS A 24 -12.01 21.27 -18.53
C HIS A 24 -11.65 19.84 -18.09
N LEU A 25 -10.42 19.62 -17.63
CA LEU A 25 -9.97 18.32 -17.09
C LEU A 25 -10.64 17.98 -15.77
N VAL A 26 -10.82 18.96 -14.88
CA VAL A 26 -11.54 18.82 -13.61
C VAL A 26 -13.02 18.59 -13.87
N ARG A 27 -13.65 19.31 -14.80
CA ARG A 27 -15.04 19.02 -15.21
C ARG A 27 -15.16 17.64 -15.84
N ARG A 28 -14.20 17.21 -16.65
CA ARG A 28 -14.20 15.88 -17.26
C ARG A 28 -13.91 14.77 -16.24
N ALA A 29 -13.08 15.02 -15.25
CA ALA A 29 -12.85 14.14 -14.10
C ALA A 29 -14.08 14.08 -13.21
N LEU A 30 -14.73 15.23 -12.95
CA LEU A 30 -16.01 15.33 -12.24
C LEU A 30 -17.13 14.65 -13.02
N PHE A 31 -17.15 14.72 -14.36
CA PHE A 31 -18.10 14.00 -15.22
C PHE A 31 -17.78 12.49 -15.29
N LEU A 32 -16.53 12.08 -15.14
CA LEU A 32 -16.16 10.65 -15.04
C LEU A 32 -16.48 10.10 -13.65
N THR A 33 -16.29 10.90 -12.59
CA THR A 33 -16.76 10.56 -11.25
C THR A 33 -18.28 10.68 -11.12
N ASP A 34 -18.95 11.57 -11.86
CA ASP A 34 -20.42 11.67 -12.00
C ASP A 34 -20.97 10.64 -13.00
N SER A 35 -20.15 10.04 -13.85
CA SER A 35 -20.55 8.82 -14.56
C SER A 35 -20.49 7.60 -13.62
N SER A 36 -19.75 7.68 -12.52
CA SER A 36 -19.84 6.78 -11.36
C SER A 36 -20.72 7.30 -10.19
N ALA A 37 -21.23 8.53 -10.25
CA ALA A 37 -22.02 9.17 -9.17
C ALA A 37 -23.33 9.83 -9.64
N SER A 38 -23.72 9.67 -10.92
CA SER A 38 -24.99 10.13 -11.46
C SER A 38 -25.52 9.21 -12.56
N VAL A 39 -25.79 7.97 -12.18
CA VAL A 39 -27.06 7.33 -12.59
C VAL A 39 -27.87 7.12 -11.32
N GLY A 40 -28.32 8.24 -10.73
CA GLY A 40 -29.37 8.25 -9.72
C GLY A 40 -30.71 7.87 -10.36
N GLY A 41 -30.84 6.61 -10.73
CA GLY A 41 -32.07 6.00 -11.21
C GLY A 41 -32.49 4.89 -10.26
N LYS A 42 -33.26 5.23 -9.22
CA LYS A 42 -34.23 4.40 -8.44
C LYS A 42 -33.94 2.93 -8.05
N ASP A 43 -32.80 2.33 -8.38
CA ASP A 43 -32.54 0.87 -8.31
C ASP A 43 -31.20 0.51 -7.62
N ASP A 44 -30.65 1.40 -6.78
CA ASP A 44 -29.41 1.12 -6.04
C ASP A 44 -29.68 0.27 -4.78
N LEU A 45 -28.90 -0.80 -4.59
CA LEU A 45 -29.18 -1.91 -3.67
C LEU A 45 -28.80 -1.63 -2.21
N GLY A 46 -28.28 -0.44 -1.93
CA GLY A 46 -27.95 0.04 -0.60
C GLY A 46 -27.20 1.34 -0.76
N GLY A 47 -27.88 2.48 -0.55
CA GLY A 47 -27.25 3.79 -0.60
C GLY A 47 -26.04 3.91 0.32
N TYR A 48 -25.28 4.99 0.17
CA TYR A 48 -24.03 5.31 0.89
C TYR A 48 -23.85 4.61 2.25
N VAL A 49 -22.87 3.69 2.36
CA VAL A 49 -22.53 3.02 3.61
C VAL A 49 -21.95 4.04 4.60
N PRO A 50 -22.50 4.15 5.82
CA PRO A 50 -22.05 5.14 6.78
C PRO A 50 -20.61 4.90 7.25
N ALA A 51 -19.75 5.91 7.10
CA ALA A 51 -18.37 5.88 7.62
C ALA A 51 -18.29 5.69 9.15
N SER A 52 -19.38 5.96 9.88
CA SER A 52 -19.48 5.70 11.33
C SER A 52 -19.41 4.22 11.71
N LEU A 53 -19.56 3.30 10.74
CA LEU A 53 -19.34 1.86 10.95
C LEU A 53 -17.84 1.49 11.06
N GLY A 54 -16.94 2.47 10.96
CA GLY A 54 -15.52 2.32 11.25
C GLY A 54 -14.76 1.53 10.18
N LYS A 55 -13.76 0.75 10.60
CA LYS A 55 -12.83 0.03 9.71
C LYS A 55 -13.51 -0.99 8.78
N GLU A 56 -14.69 -1.49 9.16
CA GLU A 56 -15.45 -2.50 8.42
C GLU A 56 -16.41 -1.91 7.37
N SER A 57 -16.56 -0.58 7.30
CA SER A 57 -17.40 0.10 6.30
C SER A 57 -17.04 -0.31 4.86
N GLY A 58 -15.75 -0.34 4.54
CA GLY A 58 -15.27 -0.77 3.22
C GLY A 58 -15.56 -2.24 2.89
N SER A 59 -15.66 -3.12 3.90
CA SER A 59 -16.08 -4.51 3.68
C SER A 59 -17.56 -4.60 3.35
N ILE A 60 -18.41 -3.83 4.03
CA ILE A 60 -19.85 -3.76 3.76
C ILE A 60 -20.09 -3.18 2.35
N ASP A 61 -19.37 -2.12 1.97
CA ASP A 61 -19.41 -1.57 0.60
C ASP A 61 -19.05 -2.63 -0.44
N LEU A 62 -17.99 -3.42 -0.22
CA LEU A 62 -17.60 -4.49 -1.15
C LEU A 62 -18.71 -5.54 -1.29
N ILE A 63 -19.34 -5.96 -0.20
CA ILE A 63 -20.43 -6.95 -0.22
C ILE A 63 -21.61 -6.44 -1.04
N LEU A 64 -22.03 -5.18 -0.83
CA LEU A 64 -23.16 -4.58 -1.55
C LEU A 64 -22.84 -4.38 -3.04
N ASN A 65 -21.62 -3.95 -3.38
CA ASN A 65 -21.17 -3.83 -4.76
C ASN A 65 -21.17 -5.17 -5.49
N VAL A 66 -20.77 -6.26 -4.83
CA VAL A 66 -20.88 -7.62 -5.39
C VAL A 66 -22.35 -8.04 -5.50
N ALA A 67 -23.18 -7.75 -4.50
CA ALA A 67 -24.61 -8.06 -4.51
C ALA A 67 -25.36 -7.38 -5.66
N ASP A 68 -24.99 -6.16 -6.02
CA ASP A 68 -25.59 -5.44 -7.14
C ASP A 68 -25.17 -6.01 -8.51
N GLU A 69 -23.90 -6.34 -8.68
CA GLU A 69 -23.40 -6.95 -9.91
C GLU A 69 -24.08 -8.30 -10.20
N ILE A 70 -24.15 -9.17 -9.19
CA ILE A 70 -24.72 -10.52 -9.37
C ILE A 70 -26.25 -10.49 -9.40
N ARG A 71 -26.90 -9.37 -9.02
CA ARG A 71 -28.36 -9.25 -8.95
C ARG A 71 -29.06 -9.74 -10.20
N LYS A 72 -28.53 -9.39 -11.38
CA LYS A 72 -29.12 -9.77 -12.68
C LYS A 72 -28.92 -11.25 -13.01
N GLN A 73 -27.85 -11.87 -12.48
CA GLN A 73 -27.51 -13.26 -12.75
C GLN A 73 -28.22 -14.20 -11.77
N ASN A 74 -28.18 -13.90 -10.48
CA ASN A 74 -28.82 -14.67 -9.44
C ASN A 74 -29.39 -13.75 -8.33
N PRO A 75 -30.70 -13.40 -8.40
CA PRO A 75 -31.35 -12.56 -7.41
C PRO A 75 -31.35 -13.16 -6.00
N HIS A 76 -31.32 -14.49 -5.87
CA HIS A 76 -31.32 -15.18 -4.58
C HIS A 76 -29.98 -15.01 -3.86
N VAL A 77 -28.86 -15.20 -4.56
CA VAL A 77 -27.52 -14.97 -3.98
C VAL A 77 -27.33 -13.50 -3.66
N SER A 78 -27.78 -12.58 -4.52
CA SER A 78 -27.79 -11.14 -4.23
C SER A 78 -28.53 -10.80 -2.93
N ARG A 79 -29.69 -11.44 -2.69
CA ARG A 79 -30.42 -11.30 -1.42
C ARG A 79 -29.60 -11.80 -0.23
N ILE A 80 -28.98 -12.97 -0.33
CA ILE A 80 -28.16 -13.54 0.76
C ILE A 80 -26.98 -12.61 1.11
N LEU A 81 -26.32 -12.04 0.10
CA LEU A 81 -25.25 -11.06 0.32
C LEU A 81 -25.75 -9.79 1.04
N CYS A 82 -26.93 -9.29 0.66
CA CYS A 82 -27.55 -8.15 1.34
C CYS A 82 -27.92 -8.47 2.80
N GLU A 83 -28.37 -9.71 3.08
CA GLU A 83 -28.62 -10.16 4.46
C GLU A 83 -27.33 -10.21 5.28
N TYR A 84 -26.24 -10.69 4.69
CA TYR A 84 -24.94 -10.70 5.34
C TYR A 84 -24.42 -9.28 5.63
N ALA A 85 -24.51 -8.37 4.66
CA ALA A 85 -24.16 -6.95 4.86
C ALA A 85 -24.99 -6.30 5.99
N TYR A 86 -26.28 -6.62 6.06
CA TYR A 86 -27.15 -6.16 7.15
C TYR A 86 -26.71 -6.70 8.51
N SER A 87 -26.46 -8.02 8.61
CA SER A 87 -26.00 -8.65 9.86
C SER A 87 -24.70 -8.03 10.34
N LYS A 88 -23.75 -7.80 9.44
CA LYS A 88 -22.46 -7.18 9.76
C LYS A 88 -22.64 -5.74 10.27
N ALA A 89 -23.50 -4.95 9.64
CA ALA A 89 -23.85 -3.61 10.14
C ALA A 89 -24.59 -3.66 11.49
N GLN A 90 -25.38 -4.71 11.75
CA GLN A 90 -26.09 -4.90 13.01
C GLN A 90 -25.14 -5.26 14.15
N GLU A 91 -24.13 -6.09 13.91
CA GLU A 91 -23.10 -6.44 14.89
C GLU A 91 -22.24 -5.24 15.27
N LEU A 92 -21.90 -4.38 14.30
CA LEU A 92 -21.03 -3.22 14.53
C LEU A 92 -21.70 -2.09 15.31
N ASP A 93 -23.01 -1.89 15.12
CA ASP A 93 -23.76 -0.83 15.81
C ASP A 93 -25.18 -1.29 16.14
N PRO A 94 -25.38 -2.15 17.16
CA PRO A 94 -26.69 -2.74 17.44
C PRO A 94 -27.80 -1.71 17.72
N GLN A 95 -27.44 -0.58 18.33
CA GLN A 95 -28.35 0.50 18.70
C GLN A 95 -28.54 1.54 17.58
N SER A 96 -27.76 1.45 16.50
CA SER A 96 -27.80 2.38 15.36
C SER A 96 -27.54 3.84 15.74
N GLU A 97 -26.61 4.05 16.68
CA GLU A 97 -26.22 5.38 17.19
C GLU A 97 -25.31 6.15 16.22
N GLY A 98 -24.63 5.43 15.32
CA GLY A 98 -23.77 5.99 14.30
C GLY A 98 -24.54 6.84 13.30
N ARG A 99 -23.94 7.97 12.90
CA ARG A 99 -24.54 8.92 11.95
C ARG A 99 -24.90 8.24 10.63
N GLY A 100 -26.20 8.10 10.34
CA GLY A 100 -26.70 7.51 9.09
C GLY A 100 -26.89 5.99 9.13
N VAL A 101 -26.49 5.30 10.20
CA VAL A 101 -26.60 3.82 10.33
C VAL A 101 -28.05 3.36 10.31
N LEU A 102 -28.93 4.05 11.04
CA LEU A 102 -30.36 3.70 11.06
C LEU A 102 -31.00 3.81 9.68
N GLN A 103 -30.68 4.88 8.93
CA GLN A 103 -31.20 5.09 7.58
C GLN A 103 -30.70 4.00 6.63
N PHE A 104 -29.41 3.68 6.68
CA PHE A 104 -28.79 2.62 5.91
C PHE A 104 -29.44 1.25 6.18
N LYS A 105 -29.52 0.83 7.45
CA LYS A 105 -30.14 -0.45 7.84
C LYS A 105 -31.61 -0.54 7.42
N THR A 106 -32.36 0.54 7.61
CA THR A 106 -33.77 0.60 7.23
C THR A 106 -33.94 0.51 5.71
N GLY A 107 -33.07 1.16 4.94
CA GLY A 107 -33.04 1.08 3.47
C GLY A 107 -32.75 -0.34 2.99
N LEU A 108 -31.71 -0.98 3.54
CA LEU A 108 -31.33 -2.35 3.18
C LEU A 108 -32.44 -3.35 3.55
N LEU A 109 -33.06 -3.19 4.72
CA LEU A 109 -34.18 -4.03 5.16
C LEU A 109 -35.42 -3.86 4.28
N SER A 110 -35.68 -2.64 3.78
CA SER A 110 -36.78 -2.39 2.83
C SER A 110 -36.57 -3.17 1.53
N ILE A 111 -35.35 -3.19 1.02
CA ILE A 111 -34.99 -3.93 -0.19
C ILE A 111 -35.10 -5.44 0.02
N LEU A 112 -34.65 -5.94 1.17
CA LEU A 112 -34.81 -7.35 1.54
C LEU A 112 -36.29 -7.76 1.62
N ARG A 113 -37.14 -6.92 2.22
CA ARG A 113 -38.59 -7.14 2.34
C ARG A 113 -39.31 -7.09 0.99
N GLN A 114 -38.92 -6.18 0.09
CA GLN A 114 -39.48 -6.13 -1.27
C GLN A 114 -39.14 -7.38 -2.10
N LYS A 115 -37.98 -8.00 -1.83
CA LYS A 115 -37.51 -9.22 -2.51
C LYS A 115 -38.07 -10.52 -1.92
N GLN A 116 -38.67 -10.48 -0.73
CA GLN A 116 -39.41 -11.61 -0.16
C GLN A 116 -40.87 -11.52 -0.60
N THR A 117 -41.27 -12.27 -1.64
CA THR A 117 -42.69 -12.56 -1.89
C THR A 117 -43.23 -13.46 -0.78
N LYS A 118 -43.62 -12.84 0.35
CA LYS A 118 -44.29 -13.38 1.55
C LYS A 118 -44.33 -14.90 1.76
N LYS A 119 -43.79 -15.33 2.91
CA LYS A 119 -44.55 -15.96 4.02
C LYS A 119 -43.81 -15.66 5.34
N GLU A 120 -44.38 -14.78 6.15
CA GLU A 120 -43.91 -14.55 7.53
C GLU A 120 -44.14 -15.83 8.33
N GLY A 121 -43.06 -16.49 8.78
CA GLY A 121 -43.14 -17.55 9.80
C GLY A 121 -42.37 -18.85 9.53
N GLU A 122 -41.80 -19.08 8.34
CA GLU A 122 -40.95 -20.26 8.12
C GLU A 122 -39.51 -19.97 8.54
N ARG A 123 -38.94 -20.84 9.40
CA ARG A 123 -37.52 -20.83 9.76
C ARG A 123 -36.72 -20.92 8.47
N ILE A 124 -35.91 -19.89 8.16
CA ILE A 124 -35.10 -19.85 6.94
C ILE A 124 -34.16 -21.07 6.99
N ASP A 125 -34.38 -22.04 6.10
CA ASP A 125 -33.46 -23.15 5.93
C ASP A 125 -32.17 -22.63 5.28
N ARG A 126 -31.17 -22.38 6.12
CA ARG A 126 -29.84 -21.90 5.69
C ARG A 126 -29.09 -22.96 4.87
N SER A 127 -29.51 -24.23 4.90
CA SER A 127 -28.93 -25.31 4.09
C SER A 127 -29.15 -25.05 2.59
N ASN A 128 -30.33 -24.54 2.22
CA ASN A 128 -30.60 -24.14 0.84
C ASN A 128 -29.77 -22.92 0.43
N ASP A 129 -29.59 -21.92 1.30
CA ASP A 129 -28.74 -20.76 1.01
C ASP A 129 -27.27 -21.18 0.74
N ILE A 130 -26.77 -22.17 1.50
CA ILE A 130 -25.43 -22.77 1.29
C ILE A 130 -25.32 -23.49 -0.05
N ILE A 131 -26.35 -24.25 -0.46
CA ILE A 131 -26.38 -24.90 -1.78
C ILE A 131 -26.38 -23.84 -2.89
N GLN A 132 -27.18 -22.79 -2.74
CA GLN A 132 -27.31 -21.73 -3.74
C GLN A 132 -25.99 -20.97 -3.94
N ILE A 133 -25.26 -20.66 -2.87
CA ILE A 133 -23.94 -20.02 -2.96
C ILE A 133 -22.93 -20.90 -3.68
N GLN A 134 -22.87 -22.19 -3.33
CA GLN A 134 -21.91 -23.13 -3.94
C GLN A 134 -22.21 -23.35 -5.43
N ASN A 135 -23.47 -23.59 -5.78
CA ASN A 135 -23.89 -23.76 -7.17
C ASN A 135 -23.60 -22.49 -7.98
N PHE A 136 -23.92 -21.32 -7.42
CA PHE A 136 -23.62 -20.05 -8.07
C PHE A 136 -22.13 -19.86 -8.28
N TYR A 137 -21.28 -20.18 -7.31
CA TYR A 137 -19.83 -20.08 -7.48
C TYR A 137 -19.32 -20.96 -8.63
N GLU A 138 -19.79 -22.21 -8.71
CA GLU A 138 -19.40 -23.12 -9.79
C GLU A 138 -19.87 -22.65 -11.17
N GLU A 139 -21.13 -22.19 -11.26
CA GLU A 139 -21.68 -21.60 -12.48
C GLU A 139 -20.95 -20.31 -12.88
N TYR A 140 -20.62 -19.46 -11.91
CA TYR A 140 -19.89 -18.23 -12.11
C TYR A 140 -18.48 -18.51 -12.64
N ARG A 141 -17.79 -19.51 -12.09
CA ARG A 141 -16.44 -19.92 -12.53
C ARG A 141 -16.46 -20.49 -13.95
N LYS A 142 -17.45 -21.32 -14.28
CA LYS A 142 -17.66 -21.89 -15.62
C LYS A 142 -18.00 -20.80 -16.64
N SER A 143 -18.98 -19.94 -16.34
CA SER A 143 -19.44 -18.87 -17.24
C SER A 143 -18.33 -17.86 -17.54
N ASN A 144 -17.45 -17.61 -16.56
CA ASN A 144 -16.31 -16.75 -16.72
C ASN A 144 -15.06 -17.44 -17.30
N LYS A 145 -15.10 -18.76 -17.54
CA LYS A 145 -13.99 -19.56 -18.07
C LYS A 145 -12.70 -19.42 -17.26
N ILE A 146 -12.83 -19.38 -15.94
CA ILE A 146 -11.70 -19.08 -15.05
C ILE A 146 -10.63 -20.18 -15.12
N ASP A 147 -11.02 -21.45 -15.22
CA ASP A 147 -10.07 -22.55 -15.40
C ASP A 147 -9.19 -22.38 -16.64
N GLU A 148 -9.76 -21.96 -17.77
CA GLU A 148 -9.02 -21.67 -19.00
C GLU A 148 -8.11 -20.45 -18.82
N LEU A 149 -8.63 -19.40 -18.17
CA LEU A 149 -7.90 -18.17 -17.85
C LEU A 149 -6.86 -18.34 -16.73
N GLU A 150 -6.82 -19.46 -16.01
CA GLU A 150 -5.75 -19.79 -15.07
C GLU A 150 -4.67 -20.61 -15.80
N GLN A 151 -5.07 -21.57 -16.64
CA GLN A 151 -4.16 -22.43 -17.41
C GLN A 151 -3.38 -21.69 -18.50
N GLN A 152 -3.97 -20.70 -19.16
CA GLN A 152 -3.30 -19.89 -20.18
C GLN A 152 -2.24 -18.92 -19.61
N GLY A 153 -1.97 -18.94 -18.30
CA GLY A 153 -1.05 -18.00 -17.63
C GLY A 153 0.43 -18.25 -17.96
N SER A 154 0.74 -19.47 -18.40
CA SER A 154 2.10 -19.88 -18.76
C SER A 154 2.47 -19.61 -20.22
N LEU A 155 1.57 -19.08 -21.05
CA LEU A 155 1.84 -18.85 -22.47
C LEU A 155 2.39 -17.43 -22.71
N ARG A 156 3.69 -17.36 -23.07
CA ARG A 156 4.36 -16.14 -23.51
C ARG A 156 3.79 -15.69 -24.87
N ARG A 157 3.26 -14.46 -24.90
CA ARG A 157 2.69 -13.67 -26.02
C ARG A 157 1.17 -13.65 -26.06
N VAL A 158 0.58 -12.84 -25.18
CA VAL A 158 -0.81 -12.36 -25.28
C VAL A 158 -0.76 -10.86 -25.60
N ASP A 159 -1.68 -10.36 -26.42
CA ASP A 159 -1.87 -8.91 -26.64
C ASP A 159 -2.09 -8.22 -25.29
N ALA A 160 -1.41 -7.09 -25.06
CA ALA A 160 -1.52 -6.34 -23.82
C ALA A 160 -2.97 -5.98 -23.44
N ARG A 161 -3.82 -5.69 -24.43
CA ARG A 161 -5.22 -5.35 -24.19
C ARG A 161 -6.05 -6.56 -23.73
N GLU A 162 -5.70 -7.74 -24.21
CA GLU A 162 -6.34 -9.00 -23.82
C GLU A 162 -5.88 -9.44 -22.43
N ALA A 163 -4.60 -9.21 -22.12
CA ALA A 163 -4.01 -9.41 -20.80
C ALA A 163 -4.63 -8.50 -19.72
N GLU A 164 -4.81 -7.20 -20.00
CA GLU A 164 -5.45 -6.27 -19.07
C GLU A 164 -6.88 -6.71 -18.75
N ARG A 165 -7.68 -7.05 -19.77
CA ARG A 165 -9.05 -7.56 -19.61
C ARG A 165 -9.07 -8.84 -18.77
N ARG A 166 -8.12 -9.74 -19.00
CA ARG A 166 -7.99 -10.98 -18.23
C ARG A 166 -7.68 -10.71 -16.76
N SER A 167 -6.73 -9.82 -16.48
CA SER A 167 -6.37 -9.43 -15.12
C SER A 167 -7.54 -8.80 -14.36
N GLN A 168 -8.24 -7.85 -14.99
CA GLN A 168 -9.44 -7.24 -14.42
C GLN A 168 -10.50 -8.30 -14.10
N LYS A 169 -10.66 -9.29 -14.99
CA LYS A 169 -11.59 -10.40 -14.78
C LYS A 169 -11.17 -11.31 -13.63
N LEU A 170 -9.89 -11.67 -13.53
CA LEU A 170 -9.36 -12.48 -12.42
C LEU A 170 -9.47 -11.73 -11.08
N LYS A 171 -9.11 -10.45 -11.04
CA LYS A 171 -9.29 -9.59 -9.87
C LYS A 171 -10.75 -9.54 -9.43
N ARG A 172 -11.67 -9.38 -10.40
CA ARG A 172 -13.11 -9.36 -10.11
C ARG A 172 -13.58 -10.70 -9.54
N VAL A 173 -13.13 -11.80 -10.12
CA VAL A 173 -13.45 -13.14 -9.63
C VAL A 173 -12.93 -13.36 -8.22
N SER A 174 -11.67 -13.00 -7.93
CA SER A 174 -11.13 -13.10 -6.57
C SER A 174 -11.94 -12.29 -5.56
N GLN A 175 -12.37 -11.07 -5.90
CA GLN A 175 -13.25 -10.25 -5.05
C GLN A 175 -14.60 -10.91 -4.79
N VAL A 176 -15.26 -11.42 -5.83
CA VAL A 176 -16.54 -12.14 -5.71
C VAL A 176 -16.35 -13.41 -4.87
N SER A 177 -15.31 -14.20 -5.13
CA SER A 177 -14.96 -15.39 -4.36
C SER A 177 -14.75 -15.08 -2.88
N LYS A 178 -14.05 -13.98 -2.56
CA LYS A 178 -13.85 -13.54 -1.18
C LYS A 178 -15.18 -13.26 -0.48
N VAL A 179 -16.05 -12.46 -1.09
CA VAL A 179 -17.38 -12.15 -0.52
C VAL A 179 -18.21 -13.42 -0.33
N LEU A 180 -18.25 -14.30 -1.33
CA LEU A 180 -18.96 -15.59 -1.22
C LEU A 180 -18.36 -16.47 -0.12
N ASN A 181 -17.04 -16.40 0.12
CA ASN A 181 -16.35 -17.17 1.16
C ASN A 181 -16.77 -16.73 2.55
N ASP A 182 -16.75 -15.41 2.75
CA ASP A 182 -17.08 -14.76 4.01
C ASP A 182 -18.54 -15.05 4.37
N VAL A 183 -19.45 -14.97 3.38
CA VAL A 183 -20.87 -15.30 3.56
C VAL A 183 -21.06 -16.78 3.84
N LEU A 184 -20.36 -17.66 3.11
CA LEU A 184 -20.45 -19.10 3.34
C LEU A 184 -19.95 -19.48 4.74
N ASN A 185 -18.87 -18.87 5.22
CA ASN A 185 -18.38 -19.04 6.59
C ASN A 185 -19.42 -18.56 7.61
N PHE A 186 -19.97 -17.37 7.42
CA PHE A 186 -21.02 -16.83 8.28
C PHE A 186 -22.26 -17.75 8.37
N LEU A 187 -22.70 -18.32 7.24
CA LEU A 187 -23.82 -19.27 7.23
C LEU A 187 -23.49 -20.57 7.96
N ILE A 188 -22.24 -21.06 7.87
CA ILE A 188 -21.79 -22.28 8.56
C ILE A 188 -21.66 -22.02 10.07
N GLU A 189 -21.11 -20.87 10.47
CA GLU A 189 -20.95 -20.48 11.87
C GLU A 189 -22.29 -20.23 12.57
N GLY A 190 -23.30 -19.75 11.82
CA GLY A 190 -24.65 -19.51 12.33
C GLY A 190 -25.52 -20.77 12.54
N THR A 191 -24.99 -21.98 12.33
CA THR A 191 -25.71 -23.26 12.52
C THR A 191 -25.20 -24.00 13.76
N THR A 192 -26.05 -24.86 14.36
CA THR A 192 -25.63 -25.66 15.52
C THR A 192 -24.61 -26.73 15.12
N GLU A 193 -23.82 -27.24 16.07
CA GLU A 193 -22.82 -28.31 15.81
C GLU A 193 -23.46 -29.58 15.21
N GLU A 194 -24.71 -29.88 15.58
CA GLU A 194 -25.48 -31.02 15.07
C GLU A 194 -25.94 -30.81 13.61
N GLU A 195 -26.33 -29.57 13.27
CA GLU A 195 -26.72 -29.17 11.92
C GLU A 195 -25.48 -29.09 11.00
N ARG A 196 -24.33 -28.64 11.51
CA ARG A 196 -23.08 -28.47 10.76
C ARG A 196 -22.58 -29.77 10.11
N ALA A 197 -22.73 -30.91 10.80
CA ALA A 197 -22.34 -32.22 10.27
C ALA A 197 -23.23 -32.69 9.10
N GLN A 198 -24.43 -32.12 8.96
CA GLN A 198 -25.42 -32.47 7.93
C GLN A 198 -25.50 -31.43 6.80
N LEU A 199 -24.74 -30.33 6.90
CA LEU A 199 -24.74 -29.30 5.89
C LEU A 199 -24.18 -29.83 4.56
N PRO A 200 -24.81 -29.49 3.42
CA PRO A 200 -24.37 -29.90 2.09
C PRO A 200 -23.18 -29.06 1.60
N VAL A 201 -22.07 -29.06 2.34
CA VAL A 201 -20.84 -28.31 1.98
C VAL A 201 -19.88 -29.23 1.21
N SER A 202 -19.67 -28.93 -0.06
CA SER A 202 -18.64 -29.54 -0.88
C SER A 202 -17.26 -29.04 -0.45
N LYS A 203 -16.44 -29.94 0.14
CA LYS A 203 -15.05 -29.63 0.52
C LYS A 203 -14.22 -29.14 -0.67
N GLU A 204 -14.45 -29.70 -1.86
CA GLU A 204 -13.73 -29.30 -3.07
C GLU A 204 -14.08 -27.86 -3.49
N THR A 205 -15.37 -27.54 -3.52
CA THR A 205 -15.87 -26.22 -3.89
C THR A 205 -15.41 -25.18 -2.86
N LYS A 206 -15.46 -25.52 -1.57
CA LYS A 206 -14.94 -24.68 -0.49
C LYS A 206 -13.45 -24.38 -0.63
N ASN A 207 -12.61 -25.40 -0.83
CA ASN A 207 -11.17 -25.21 -1.01
C ASN A 207 -10.84 -24.35 -2.23
N LYS A 208 -11.54 -24.56 -3.35
CA LYS A 208 -11.39 -23.73 -4.56
C LYS A 208 -11.77 -22.27 -4.30
N LEU A 209 -12.81 -22.06 -3.51
CA LEU A 209 -13.32 -20.74 -3.20
C LEU A 209 -12.38 -19.99 -2.22
N GLU A 210 -11.85 -20.68 -1.20
CA GLU A 210 -10.81 -20.16 -0.31
C GLU A 210 -9.52 -19.82 -1.06
N SER A 211 -9.06 -20.71 -1.93
CA SER A 211 -7.88 -20.47 -2.78
C SER A 211 -8.07 -19.23 -3.67
N ALA A 212 -9.24 -19.07 -4.28
CA ALA A 212 -9.54 -17.90 -5.11
C ALA A 212 -9.70 -16.61 -4.29
N ALA A 213 -10.24 -16.71 -3.07
CA ALA A 213 -10.36 -15.58 -2.14
C ALA A 213 -8.98 -15.09 -1.68
N ALA A 214 -8.05 -16.01 -1.38
CA ALA A 214 -6.68 -15.69 -0.99
C ALA A 214 -5.93 -14.88 -2.07
N LYS A 215 -6.19 -15.18 -3.36
CA LYS A 215 -5.63 -14.41 -4.49
C LYS A 215 -6.04 -12.93 -4.51
N THR A 216 -7.06 -12.52 -3.75
CA THR A 216 -7.42 -11.10 -3.63
C THR A 216 -6.27 -10.27 -3.06
N GLU A 217 -5.45 -10.86 -2.18
CA GLU A 217 -4.28 -10.19 -1.60
C GLU A 217 -3.13 -10.00 -2.60
N GLU A 218 -3.11 -10.77 -3.69
CA GLU A 218 -2.14 -10.64 -4.79
C GLU A 218 -2.44 -9.42 -5.67
N PHE A 219 -3.70 -8.95 -5.72
CA PHE A 219 -4.10 -7.77 -6.47
C PHE A 219 -3.95 -6.49 -5.64
N LYS A 220 -2.70 -6.06 -5.43
CA LYS A 220 -2.36 -4.82 -4.72
C LYS A 220 -3.04 -3.60 -5.36
N SER A 221 -3.66 -2.76 -4.54
CA SER A 221 -4.53 -1.65 -5.00
C SER A 221 -3.81 -0.34 -5.32
N PHE A 222 -2.56 -0.16 -4.88
CA PHE A 222 -1.89 1.15 -4.85
C PHE A 222 -0.69 1.28 -5.80
N ASN A 223 -0.30 0.19 -6.46
CA ASN A 223 0.86 0.14 -7.35
C ASN A 223 0.41 0.29 -8.82
N ILE A 224 1.00 1.23 -9.54
CA ILE A 224 0.76 1.48 -10.98
C ILE A 224 1.42 0.38 -11.81
N LEU A 225 2.56 -0.16 -11.35
CA LEU A 225 3.23 -1.27 -12.00
C LEU A 225 2.70 -2.59 -11.42
N PRO A 226 2.02 -3.44 -12.20
CA PRO A 226 1.51 -4.72 -11.74
C PRO A 226 2.62 -5.79 -11.69
N LEU A 227 3.74 -5.48 -11.03
CA LEU A 227 4.94 -6.32 -10.97
C LEU A 227 4.68 -7.69 -10.33
N GLU A 228 3.66 -7.78 -9.48
CA GLU A 228 3.34 -8.96 -8.69
C GLU A 228 1.92 -9.49 -8.93
N SER A 229 1.18 -8.91 -9.89
CA SER A 229 -0.18 -9.37 -10.20
C SER A 229 -0.15 -10.52 -11.23
N PRO A 230 -0.64 -11.73 -10.89
CA PRO A 230 -0.59 -12.87 -11.79
C PRO A 230 -1.39 -12.60 -13.08
N GLY A 231 -0.80 -12.95 -14.23
CA GLY A 231 -1.51 -12.92 -15.52
C GLY A 231 -1.57 -11.55 -16.21
N VAL A 232 -0.80 -10.56 -15.77
CA VAL A 232 -0.62 -9.29 -16.50
C VAL A 232 0.74 -9.28 -17.22
N PRO A 233 0.85 -9.71 -18.49
CA PRO A 233 1.91 -9.19 -19.35
C PRO A 233 1.56 -7.73 -19.68
N ASP A 234 1.96 -6.81 -18.81
CA ASP A 234 1.67 -5.40 -19.02
C ASP A 234 2.56 -4.83 -20.13
N THR A 235 1.98 -4.03 -21.02
CA THR A 235 2.72 -3.24 -22.03
C THR A 235 3.81 -2.41 -21.38
N ILE A 236 3.57 -1.94 -20.14
CA ILE A 236 4.52 -1.13 -19.40
C ILE A 236 5.79 -1.93 -19.08
N VAL A 237 5.67 -3.23 -18.78
CA VAL A 237 6.83 -4.12 -18.58
C VAL A 237 7.52 -4.46 -19.91
N LEU A 238 6.84 -4.24 -21.04
CA LEU A 238 7.47 -4.35 -22.36
C LEU A 238 8.37 -3.17 -22.69
N ILE A 239 8.14 -1.99 -22.10
CA ILE A 239 9.01 -0.80 -22.25
C ILE A 239 10.43 -1.17 -21.78
N GLU A 240 11.41 -0.95 -22.65
CA GLU A 240 12.79 -1.42 -22.42
C GLU A 240 13.39 -0.78 -21.17
N GLU A 241 13.11 0.50 -20.92
CA GLU A 241 13.57 1.26 -19.76
C GLU A 241 12.93 0.78 -18.44
N VAL A 242 11.66 0.37 -18.47
CA VAL A 242 10.97 -0.19 -17.29
C VAL A 242 11.48 -1.58 -16.98
N ARG A 243 11.62 -2.41 -18.01
CA ARG A 243 12.21 -3.74 -17.86
C ARG A 243 13.63 -3.66 -17.32
N ALA A 244 14.48 -2.84 -17.94
CA ALA A 244 15.85 -2.64 -17.52
C ALA A 244 15.93 -2.14 -16.07
N ALA A 245 15.06 -1.21 -15.66
CA ALA A 245 15.01 -0.71 -14.30
C ALA A 245 14.60 -1.80 -13.30
N ALA A 246 13.56 -2.59 -13.59
CA ALA A 246 13.14 -3.70 -12.76
C ALA A 246 14.26 -4.75 -12.59
N PHE A 247 14.94 -5.13 -13.67
CA PHE A 247 16.08 -6.06 -13.61
C PHE A 247 17.27 -5.47 -12.84
N THR A 248 17.49 -4.15 -12.92
CA THR A 248 18.56 -3.47 -12.18
C THR A 248 18.41 -3.60 -10.65
N LEU A 249 17.18 -3.78 -10.16
CA LEU A 249 16.92 -4.02 -8.74
C LEU A 249 17.20 -5.47 -8.30
N GLY A 250 17.26 -6.41 -9.25
CA GLY A 250 17.32 -7.84 -8.97
C GLY A 250 18.53 -8.25 -8.11
N TYR A 251 18.37 -9.33 -7.35
CA TYR A 251 19.43 -9.87 -6.50
C TYR A 251 20.66 -10.26 -7.34
N SER A 252 21.85 -9.87 -6.89
CA SER A 252 23.11 -10.23 -7.54
C SER A 252 23.94 -11.15 -6.65
N GLN A 253 24.88 -11.91 -7.24
CA GLN A 253 25.78 -12.81 -6.51
C GLN A 253 26.69 -12.10 -5.51
N GLU A 254 26.82 -10.77 -5.62
CA GLU A 254 27.61 -9.93 -4.70
C GLU A 254 26.84 -9.54 -3.44
N LEU A 255 25.51 -9.71 -3.44
CA LEU A 255 24.70 -9.53 -2.24
C LEU A 255 24.61 -10.85 -1.48
N PRO A 256 24.63 -10.80 -0.13
CA PRO A 256 24.54 -12.01 0.66
C PRO A 256 23.20 -12.71 0.48
N LEU A 257 23.21 -14.03 0.47
CA LEU A 257 21.97 -14.82 0.39
C LEU A 257 21.06 -14.50 1.59
N LEU A 258 19.77 -14.39 1.32
CA LEU A 258 18.76 -14.33 2.36
C LEU A 258 18.45 -15.75 2.85
N PRO A 259 18.23 -15.95 4.17
CA PRO A 259 17.84 -17.25 4.69
C PRO A 259 16.46 -17.66 4.17
N GLU A 260 16.17 -18.96 4.13
CA GLU A 260 14.88 -19.46 3.64
C GLU A 260 13.67 -18.85 4.39
N SER A 261 13.84 -18.53 5.67
CA SER A 261 12.82 -17.85 6.48
C SER A 261 12.46 -16.44 6.02
N ALA A 262 13.34 -15.79 5.25
CA ALA A 262 13.08 -14.49 4.63
C ALA A 262 12.20 -14.59 3.38
N VAL A 263 12.18 -15.76 2.73
CA VAL A 263 11.44 -15.97 1.49
C VAL A 263 9.98 -16.26 1.83
N LYS A 264 9.11 -15.29 1.52
CA LYS A 264 7.67 -15.41 1.77
C LYS A 264 7.09 -16.53 0.91
N ALA A 265 6.37 -17.46 1.54
CA ALA A 265 5.68 -18.54 0.85
C ALA A 265 4.72 -17.98 -0.21
N GLY A 266 4.81 -18.46 -1.45
CA GLY A 266 3.97 -18.01 -2.55
C GLY A 266 4.46 -16.75 -3.29
N LEU A 267 5.66 -16.25 -3.01
CA LEU A 267 6.27 -15.18 -3.80
C LEU A 267 6.44 -15.62 -5.27
N GLN A 268 5.75 -14.95 -6.20
CA GLN A 268 5.77 -15.28 -7.63
C GLN A 268 6.80 -14.48 -8.44
N ARG A 269 7.81 -13.90 -7.79
CA ARG A 269 8.88 -13.15 -8.44
C ARG A 269 10.24 -13.47 -7.81
N ASP A 270 11.29 -13.12 -8.54
CA ASP A 270 12.65 -13.16 -8.03
C ASP A 270 12.85 -12.14 -6.90
N LEU A 271 13.75 -12.47 -5.98
CA LEU A 271 14.16 -11.56 -4.91
C LEU A 271 14.92 -10.36 -5.48
N ASP A 272 14.81 -9.24 -4.78
CA ASP A 272 15.50 -8.00 -5.14
C ASP A 272 16.06 -7.28 -3.90
N ILE A 273 16.74 -6.16 -4.13
CA ILE A 273 17.35 -5.37 -3.06
C ILE A 273 16.36 -4.88 -2.00
N PHE A 274 15.07 -4.73 -2.33
CA PHE A 274 14.06 -4.28 -1.38
C PHE A 274 13.68 -5.39 -0.41
N ASP A 275 13.73 -6.66 -0.83
CA ASP A 275 13.54 -7.80 0.08
C ASP A 275 14.69 -7.90 1.09
N LEU A 276 15.92 -7.63 0.64
CA LEU A 276 17.07 -7.51 1.53
C LEU A 276 16.84 -6.41 2.57
N LEU A 277 16.49 -5.20 2.14
CA LEU A 277 16.30 -4.08 3.05
C LEU A 277 15.12 -4.30 4.01
N GLU A 278 14.02 -4.90 3.55
CA GLU A 278 12.89 -5.28 4.40
C GLU A 278 13.32 -6.30 5.47
N TYR A 279 13.98 -7.38 5.06
CA TYR A 279 14.47 -8.40 5.97
C TYR A 279 15.42 -7.82 7.02
N THR A 280 16.38 -7.01 6.57
CA THR A 280 17.43 -6.48 7.45
C THR A 280 16.91 -5.45 8.45
N PHE A 281 16.06 -4.51 8.02
CA PHE A 281 15.68 -3.34 8.83
C PHE A 281 14.22 -3.31 9.29
N GLY A 282 13.36 -4.21 8.79
CA GLY A 282 11.97 -4.30 9.23
C GLY A 282 11.10 -3.13 8.77
N PHE A 283 11.26 -2.71 7.51
CA PHE A 283 10.39 -1.71 6.88
C PHE A 283 8.99 -2.29 6.62
N GLN A 284 7.97 -1.44 6.66
CA GLN A 284 6.60 -1.84 6.40
C GLN A 284 6.44 -2.33 4.95
N ILE A 285 5.81 -3.49 4.76
CA ILE A 285 5.67 -4.10 3.43
C ILE A 285 4.96 -3.18 2.42
N GLY A 286 3.99 -2.37 2.87
CA GLY A 286 3.35 -1.36 2.04
C GLY A 286 4.32 -0.28 1.53
N ASN A 287 5.18 0.23 2.41
CA ASN A 287 6.23 1.17 2.04
C ASN A 287 7.23 0.54 1.06
N VAL A 288 7.66 -0.69 1.33
CA VAL A 288 8.58 -1.45 0.46
C VAL A 288 8.04 -1.57 -0.96
N ASN A 289 6.79 -1.99 -1.11
CA ASN A 289 6.17 -2.12 -2.43
C ASN A 289 6.04 -0.78 -3.16
N ASN A 290 5.69 0.29 -2.45
CA ASN A 290 5.53 1.62 -3.02
C ASN A 290 6.88 2.20 -3.47
N GLN A 291 7.92 2.09 -2.63
CA GLN A 291 9.24 2.64 -2.95
C GLN A 291 9.98 1.82 -4.01
N ARG A 292 9.74 0.50 -4.07
CA ARG A 292 10.23 -0.35 -5.16
C ARG A 292 9.73 0.13 -6.50
N GLU A 293 8.42 0.32 -6.63
CA GLU A 293 7.82 0.87 -7.85
C GLU A 293 8.35 2.27 -8.16
N HIS A 294 8.41 3.13 -7.14
CA HIS A 294 8.89 4.50 -7.30
C HIS A 294 10.33 4.53 -7.85
N LEU A 295 11.23 3.69 -7.33
CA LEU A 295 12.61 3.62 -7.81
C LEU A 295 12.69 3.09 -9.26
N ILE A 296 11.85 2.11 -9.62
CA ILE A 296 11.76 1.64 -11.01
C ILE A 296 11.38 2.81 -11.92
N LEU A 297 10.34 3.57 -11.58
CA LEU A 297 9.89 4.72 -12.37
C LEU A 297 10.96 5.83 -12.47
N LEU A 298 11.67 6.11 -11.38
CA LEU A 298 12.77 7.09 -11.38
C LEU A 298 13.91 6.66 -12.31
N LEU A 299 14.33 5.39 -12.23
CA LEU A 299 15.38 4.84 -13.07
C LEU A 299 14.95 4.80 -14.55
N SER A 300 13.71 4.38 -14.84
CA SER A 300 13.18 4.37 -16.20
C SER A 300 13.11 5.76 -16.81
N ASN A 301 12.66 6.76 -16.04
CA ASN A 301 12.63 8.15 -16.50
C ASN A 301 14.04 8.70 -16.74
N SER A 302 14.98 8.37 -15.84
CA SER A 302 16.39 8.74 -16.00
C SER A 302 17.01 8.10 -17.25
N GLN A 303 16.71 6.83 -17.52
CA GLN A 303 17.14 6.12 -18.72
C GLN A 303 16.52 6.73 -19.98
N ALA A 304 15.22 6.99 -19.99
CA ALA A 304 14.53 7.57 -21.15
C ALA A 304 15.14 8.92 -21.59
N ALA A 305 15.70 9.68 -20.65
CA ALA A 305 16.42 10.92 -20.95
C ALA A 305 17.79 10.71 -21.65
N LEU A 306 18.35 9.50 -21.58
CA LEU A 306 19.57 9.08 -22.28
C LEU A 306 19.28 8.31 -23.58
N GLY A 307 18.06 7.80 -23.74
CA GLY A 307 17.64 6.92 -24.82
C GLY A 307 17.47 5.47 -24.36
N PRO A 308 17.27 4.53 -25.30
CA PRO A 308 17.13 3.12 -24.98
C PRO A 308 18.35 2.59 -24.20
N PRO A 309 18.18 1.61 -23.30
CA PRO A 309 19.29 1.01 -22.56
C PRO A 309 20.38 0.49 -23.49
N SER A 310 21.64 0.81 -23.20
CA SER A 310 22.78 0.34 -24.00
C SER A 310 23.02 -1.17 -23.86
N ARG A 311 22.52 -1.76 -22.76
CA ARG A 311 22.63 -3.19 -22.44
C ARG A 311 21.25 -3.79 -22.22
N PRO A 312 21.03 -5.05 -22.61
CA PRO A 312 19.76 -5.72 -22.34
C PRO A 312 19.56 -5.88 -20.82
N ASN A 313 18.36 -5.59 -20.34
CA ASN A 313 17.94 -5.80 -18.96
C ASN A 313 18.80 -5.07 -17.90
N GLN A 314 19.41 -3.93 -18.24
CA GLN A 314 20.13 -3.11 -17.27
C GLN A 314 20.05 -1.63 -17.66
N VAL A 315 19.78 -0.76 -16.68
CA VAL A 315 19.85 0.69 -16.87
C VAL A 315 21.30 1.14 -16.97
N ASP A 316 21.59 2.13 -17.83
CA ASP A 316 22.93 2.66 -18.01
C ASP A 316 23.44 3.31 -16.71
N ASP A 317 24.72 3.13 -16.41
CA ASP A 317 25.34 3.63 -15.18
C ASP A 317 25.17 5.16 -15.01
N ALA A 318 25.10 5.89 -16.12
CA ALA A 318 24.84 7.33 -16.12
C ALA A 318 23.41 7.69 -15.64
N ALA A 319 22.40 6.86 -15.96
CA ALA A 319 21.04 7.04 -15.47
C ALA A 319 20.92 6.69 -13.98
N ILE A 320 21.62 5.64 -13.53
CA ILE A 320 21.73 5.29 -12.11
C ILE A 320 22.38 6.44 -11.32
N ARG A 321 23.55 6.91 -11.77
CA ARG A 321 24.29 8.01 -11.14
C ARG A 321 23.44 9.28 -11.04
N ARG A 322 22.69 9.63 -12.09
CA ARG A 322 21.78 10.79 -12.06
C ARG A 322 20.72 10.69 -10.96
N CYS A 323 20.12 9.52 -10.76
CA CYS A 323 19.14 9.31 -9.68
C CYS A 323 19.81 9.40 -8.31
N TYR A 324 20.94 8.71 -8.15
CA TYR A 324 21.72 8.67 -6.93
C TYR A 324 22.18 10.06 -6.47
N ASP A 325 22.85 10.81 -7.36
CA ASP A 325 23.37 12.14 -7.06
C ASP A 325 22.22 13.09 -6.67
N ARG A 326 21.07 13.00 -7.37
CA ARG A 326 19.92 13.87 -7.08
C ARG A 326 19.24 13.56 -5.76
N LEU A 327 19.07 12.28 -5.42
CA LEU A 327 18.38 11.88 -4.18
C LEU A 327 19.26 12.09 -2.94
N LEU A 328 20.57 11.92 -3.07
CA LEU A 328 21.50 12.04 -1.95
C LEU A 328 22.21 13.39 -1.85
N ASP A 329 21.95 14.34 -2.76
CA ASP A 329 22.54 15.70 -2.76
C ASP A 329 22.45 16.38 -1.38
N ASN A 330 21.28 16.32 -0.74
CA ASN A 330 21.08 16.90 0.60
C ASN A 330 21.95 16.21 1.66
N TYR A 331 22.10 14.88 1.59
CA TYR A 331 22.94 14.14 2.52
C TYR A 331 24.42 14.50 2.34
N ILE A 332 24.90 14.61 1.10
CA ILE A 332 26.29 15.00 0.81
C ILE A 332 26.56 16.41 1.34
N LYS A 333 25.67 17.37 1.04
CA LYS A 333 25.77 18.75 1.57
C LYS A 333 25.76 18.81 3.09
N TRP A 334 24.93 17.99 3.74
CA TRP A 334 24.90 17.90 5.20
C TRP A 334 26.22 17.36 5.77
N CYS A 335 26.79 16.30 5.18
CA CYS A 335 28.09 15.79 5.58
C CYS A 335 29.21 16.83 5.38
N GLU A 336 29.23 17.53 4.25
CA GLU A 336 30.17 18.62 3.97
C GLU A 336 30.04 19.76 4.99
N TYR A 337 28.81 20.17 5.31
CA TYR A 337 28.52 21.20 6.30
C TYR A 337 29.03 20.81 7.69
N LEU A 338 28.77 19.57 8.12
CA LEU A 338 29.27 19.04 9.39
C LEU A 338 30.76 18.70 9.39
N ARG A 339 31.40 18.71 8.21
CA ARG A 339 32.79 18.28 7.99
C ARG A 339 33.06 16.85 8.44
N ILE A 340 32.12 15.96 8.14
CA ILE A 340 32.25 14.51 8.37
C ILE A 340 32.40 13.76 7.04
N PRO A 341 33.11 12.62 7.00
CA PRO A 341 33.16 11.78 5.81
C PRO A 341 31.77 11.27 5.44
N ALA A 342 31.43 11.32 4.15
CA ALA A 342 30.18 10.74 3.67
C ALA A 342 30.34 9.22 3.61
N ILE A 343 29.49 8.48 4.33
CA ILE A 343 29.57 7.01 4.35
C ILE A 343 29.34 6.41 2.96
N THR A 344 28.64 7.14 2.11
CA THR A 344 28.28 6.77 0.74
C THR A 344 29.47 6.76 -0.24
N GLU A 345 30.66 7.23 0.18
CA GLU A 345 31.87 7.18 -0.65
C GLU A 345 32.20 5.77 -1.15
N GLY A 346 31.90 4.73 -0.35
CA GLY A 346 32.08 3.33 -0.72
C GLY A 346 31.22 2.87 -1.91
N ALA A 347 30.19 3.62 -2.28
CA ALA A 347 29.39 3.35 -3.48
C ALA A 347 30.00 3.95 -4.77
N THR A 348 31.03 4.78 -4.66
CA THR A 348 31.62 5.48 -5.82
C THR A 348 32.15 4.48 -6.84
N GLY A 349 31.63 4.55 -8.07
CA GLY A 349 32.02 3.62 -9.14
C GLY A 349 31.36 2.25 -9.04
N ASN A 350 30.45 2.04 -8.08
CA ASN A 350 29.65 0.83 -7.95
C ASN A 350 28.15 1.18 -8.16
N PRO A 351 27.62 1.08 -9.40
CA PRO A 351 26.22 1.38 -9.70
C PRO A 351 25.23 0.54 -8.88
N ARG A 352 25.56 -0.70 -8.54
CA ARG A 352 24.67 -1.54 -7.71
C ARG A 352 24.55 -1.00 -6.31
N MET A 353 25.67 -0.62 -5.70
CA MET A 353 25.66 0.00 -4.38
C MET A 353 24.93 1.34 -4.43
N MET A 354 25.09 2.13 -5.49
CA MET A 354 24.31 3.36 -5.68
C MET A 354 22.80 3.09 -5.68
N VAL A 355 22.33 2.07 -6.40
CA VAL A 355 20.91 1.68 -6.39
C VAL A 355 20.46 1.22 -5.01
N LEU A 356 21.25 0.41 -4.31
CA LEU A 356 20.96 -0.08 -2.96
C LEU A 356 20.82 1.07 -1.94
N LEU A 357 21.75 2.02 -1.95
CA LEU A 357 21.69 3.20 -1.08
C LEU A 357 20.54 4.14 -1.45
N THR A 358 20.20 4.24 -2.74
CA THR A 358 19.03 4.99 -3.19
C THR A 358 17.74 4.36 -2.66
N ALA A 359 17.62 3.03 -2.73
CA ALA A 359 16.49 2.29 -2.17
C ALA A 359 16.38 2.48 -0.66
N MET A 360 17.50 2.39 0.07
CA MET A 360 17.57 2.67 1.52
C MET A 360 17.03 4.06 1.85
N TYR A 361 17.49 5.10 1.14
CA TYR A 361 17.02 6.47 1.36
C TYR A 361 15.52 6.62 1.12
N LEU A 362 14.99 6.02 0.05
CA LEU A 362 13.56 6.06 -0.26
C LEU A 362 12.72 5.35 0.80
N LEU A 363 13.18 4.22 1.34
CA LEU A 363 12.48 3.51 2.42
C LEU A 363 12.43 4.34 3.71
N ILE A 364 13.57 4.92 4.12
CA ILE A 364 13.66 5.86 5.25
C ILE A 364 12.69 7.02 5.07
N TRP A 365 12.73 7.65 3.88
CA TRP A 365 11.84 8.78 3.55
C TRP A 365 10.37 8.36 3.51
N GLY A 366 10.08 7.14 3.04
CA GLY A 366 8.73 6.60 2.91
C GLY A 366 7.99 6.41 4.24
N GLU A 367 8.72 6.06 5.30
CA GLU A 367 8.18 5.87 6.65
C GLU A 367 8.39 7.07 7.60
N ALA A 368 9.11 8.11 7.18
CA ALA A 368 9.40 9.29 8.01
C ALA A 368 8.17 10.11 8.46
N ALA A 369 7.03 10.01 7.76
CA ALA A 369 5.82 10.80 8.05
C ALA A 369 6.11 12.31 8.28
N ASN A 370 5.82 12.84 9.47
CA ASN A 370 6.08 14.24 9.83
C ASN A 370 7.57 14.56 10.04
N LEU A 371 8.44 13.56 10.23
CA LEU A 371 9.88 13.76 10.35
C LEU A 371 10.52 14.25 9.03
N ARG A 372 9.79 14.18 7.90
CA ARG A 372 10.23 14.77 6.62
C ARG A 372 10.49 16.26 6.69
N PHE A 373 9.91 16.94 7.68
CA PHE A 373 10.19 18.35 7.91
C PHE A 373 11.55 18.57 8.58
N LEU A 374 12.23 17.54 9.10
CA LEU A 374 13.56 17.61 9.69
C LEU A 374 14.59 16.92 8.76
N PRO A 375 15.01 17.56 7.65
CA PRO A 375 15.82 16.89 6.63
C PRO A 375 17.21 16.46 7.15
N GLU A 376 17.83 17.23 8.03
CA GLU A 376 19.11 16.86 8.65
C GLU A 376 18.98 15.69 9.63
N CYS A 377 17.82 15.54 10.28
CA CYS A 377 17.50 14.34 11.05
C CYS A 377 17.43 13.10 10.15
N LEU A 378 16.80 13.21 8.97
CA LEU A 378 16.78 12.11 8.00
C LEU A 378 18.20 11.78 7.50
N CYS A 379 19.05 12.78 7.32
CA CYS A 379 20.46 12.57 6.96
C CYS A 379 21.21 11.79 8.04
N TYR A 380 20.97 12.09 9.33
CA TYR A 380 21.52 11.35 10.46
C TYR A 380 21.05 9.88 10.48
N ILE A 381 19.74 9.64 10.33
CA ILE A 381 19.15 8.29 10.27
C ILE A 381 19.77 7.50 9.11
N PHE A 382 19.83 8.10 7.92
CA PHE A 382 20.45 7.49 6.74
C PHE A 382 21.92 7.17 6.97
N HIS A 383 22.69 8.10 7.54
CA HIS A 383 24.12 7.90 7.83
C HIS A 383 24.36 6.63 8.66
N HIS A 384 23.59 6.44 9.74
CA HIS A 384 23.75 5.29 10.61
C HIS A 384 23.21 3.99 10.00
N MET A 385 22.07 4.03 9.32
CA MET A 385 21.52 2.84 8.65
C MET A 385 22.44 2.33 7.54
N VAL A 386 23.06 3.22 6.77
CA VAL A 386 24.03 2.82 5.74
C VAL A 386 25.31 2.27 6.36
N LYS A 387 25.80 2.87 7.45
CA LYS A 387 26.95 2.32 8.20
C LYS A 387 26.68 0.90 8.69
N GLU A 388 25.48 0.65 9.20
CA GLU A 388 25.06 -0.67 9.65
C GLU A 388 24.87 -1.65 8.49
N LEU A 389 24.29 -1.20 7.37
CA LEU A 389 24.20 -1.98 6.14
C LEU A 389 25.59 -2.46 5.69
N TYR A 390 26.59 -1.56 5.62
CA TYR A 390 27.94 -1.97 5.23
C TYR A 390 28.55 -2.99 6.19
N GLN A 391 28.37 -2.82 7.51
CA GLN A 391 28.83 -3.80 8.49
C GLN A 391 28.20 -5.19 8.28
N LEU A 392 26.91 -5.23 7.93
CA LEU A 392 26.21 -6.49 7.67
C LEU A 392 26.64 -7.12 6.34
N LEU A 393 26.92 -6.32 5.31
CA LEU A 393 27.43 -6.80 4.03
C LEU A 393 28.89 -7.30 4.13
N ASP A 394 29.67 -6.79 5.09
CA ASP A 394 31.02 -7.29 5.37
C ASP A 394 31.00 -8.58 6.22
N ASN A 395 29.96 -8.78 7.04
CA ASN A 395 29.80 -9.91 7.97
C ASN A 395 28.93 -11.04 7.38
N VAL A 396 29.31 -11.52 6.21
CA VAL A 396 28.59 -12.60 5.50
C VAL A 396 29.28 -13.93 5.76
N ASP A 397 28.50 -14.97 6.06
CA ASP A 397 29.01 -16.32 6.25
C ASP A 397 28.49 -17.31 5.18
N ALA A 398 28.81 -18.60 5.34
CA ALA A 398 28.40 -19.63 4.38
C ALA A 398 26.87 -19.80 4.27
N SER A 399 26.10 -19.31 5.24
CA SER A 399 24.64 -19.34 5.24
C SER A 399 23.97 -18.06 4.75
N GLY A 400 24.75 -17.01 4.44
CA GLY A 400 24.25 -15.72 3.97
C GLY A 400 24.42 -14.62 5.01
N ILE A 401 23.44 -13.72 5.14
CA ILE A 401 23.43 -12.72 6.20
C ILE A 401 23.30 -13.43 7.56
N ALA A 402 24.36 -13.36 8.38
CA ALA A 402 24.40 -13.99 9.69
C ALA A 402 23.44 -13.34 10.71
N GLU A 403 23.25 -12.02 10.60
CA GLU A 403 22.50 -11.22 11.57
C GLU A 403 21.62 -10.15 10.89
N ARG A 404 20.47 -9.84 11.49
CA ARG A 404 19.67 -8.66 11.10
C ARG A 404 20.26 -7.38 11.69
N SER A 405 19.69 -6.24 11.31
CA SER A 405 19.99 -4.98 12.00
C SER A 405 19.72 -5.11 13.50
N ARG A 406 20.50 -4.40 14.31
CA ARG A 406 20.22 -4.17 15.74
C ARG A 406 18.85 -3.53 15.97
N LEU A 407 18.28 -2.89 14.95
CA LEU A 407 16.91 -2.37 14.97
C LEU A 407 15.86 -3.45 14.82
N ASN A 408 16.20 -4.60 14.25
CA ASN A 408 15.26 -5.67 13.93
C ASN A 408 15.77 -7.07 14.37
N PRO A 409 16.14 -7.26 15.65
CA PRO A 409 16.73 -8.52 16.11
C PRO A 409 15.73 -9.68 16.08
N ASP A 410 14.43 -9.40 16.19
CA ASP A 410 13.34 -10.38 16.21
C ASP A 410 12.68 -10.59 14.83
N GLY A 411 13.03 -9.78 13.84
CA GLY A 411 12.48 -9.87 12.49
C GLY A 411 11.07 -9.29 12.35
N SER A 412 10.66 -8.38 13.23
CA SER A 412 9.42 -7.61 13.09
C SER A 412 9.35 -6.84 11.75
N GLY A 413 8.18 -6.89 11.10
CA GLY A 413 7.89 -6.16 9.86
C GLY A 413 7.61 -4.66 10.04
N THR A 414 7.76 -4.14 11.26
CA THR A 414 7.56 -2.72 11.60
C THR A 414 8.71 -2.14 12.43
N ALA A 415 9.83 -2.86 12.54
CA ALA A 415 10.92 -2.54 13.45
C ALA A 415 11.52 -1.14 13.22
N TYR A 416 11.67 -0.69 11.98
CA TYR A 416 12.14 0.67 11.69
C TYR A 416 11.15 1.74 12.20
N LEU A 417 9.86 1.56 11.93
CA LEU A 417 8.81 2.45 12.41
C LEU A 417 8.77 2.50 13.95
N ASP A 418 8.85 1.34 14.60
CA ASP A 418 8.69 1.22 16.05
C ASP A 418 9.94 1.73 16.82
N ASN A 419 11.13 1.45 16.30
CA ASN A 419 12.39 1.75 17.00
C ASN A 419 13.03 3.08 16.58
N ILE A 420 12.77 3.58 15.37
CA ILE A 420 13.35 4.84 14.87
C ILE A 420 12.32 5.96 14.80
N VAL A 421 11.24 5.78 14.05
CA VAL A 421 10.31 6.88 13.75
C VAL A 421 9.43 7.21 14.94
N THR A 422 8.81 6.20 15.56
CA THR A 422 7.83 6.37 16.64
C THR A 422 8.41 7.09 17.86
N PRO A 423 9.59 6.72 18.40
CA PRO A 423 10.11 7.37 19.60
C PRO A 423 10.42 8.86 19.38
N LEU A 424 10.96 9.21 18.21
CA LEU A 424 11.23 10.60 17.87
C LEU A 424 9.93 11.39 17.64
N TYR A 425 8.96 10.80 16.94
CA TYR A 425 7.65 11.39 16.75
C TYR A 425 6.95 11.66 18.09
N GLU A 426 7.01 10.74 19.05
CA GLU A 426 6.39 10.92 20.35
C GLU A 426 7.00 12.08 21.15
N VAL A 427 8.31 12.32 21.02
CA VAL A 427 8.99 13.47 21.63
C VAL A 427 8.50 14.77 21.00
N ILE A 428 8.49 14.85 19.67
CA ILE A 428 8.00 16.03 18.94
C ILE A 428 6.52 16.30 19.26
N ALA A 429 5.69 15.25 19.28
CA ALA A 429 4.27 15.38 19.61
C ALA A 429 4.05 15.84 21.06
N ALA A 430 4.90 15.44 21.99
CA ALA A 430 4.85 15.90 23.37
C ALA A 430 5.26 17.38 23.51
N GLU A 431 6.30 17.82 22.79
CA GLU A 431 6.69 19.24 22.72
C GLU A 431 5.60 20.10 22.07
N ALA A 432 5.03 19.63 20.95
CA ALA A 432 3.95 20.33 20.26
C ALA A 432 2.72 20.51 21.17
N LYS A 433 2.37 19.50 21.99
CA LYS A 433 1.28 19.63 22.99
C LYS A 433 1.61 20.68 24.07
N ASN A 434 2.88 20.80 24.46
CA ASN A 434 3.32 21.79 25.43
C ASN A 434 3.32 23.23 24.88
N SER A 435 3.24 23.42 23.56
CA SER A 435 3.12 24.73 22.94
C SER A 435 1.81 25.47 23.26
N GLN A 436 0.78 24.76 23.74
CA GLN A 436 -0.58 25.29 23.98
C GLN A 436 -1.14 26.05 22.77
N ASP A 437 -1.08 25.43 21.58
CA ASP A 437 -1.47 26.03 20.30
C ASP A 437 -0.67 27.31 19.98
N GLY A 438 0.63 27.30 20.31
CA GLY A 438 1.54 28.44 20.08
C GLY A 438 1.43 29.58 21.09
N LYS A 439 0.67 29.41 22.18
CA LYS A 439 0.50 30.43 23.24
C LYS A 439 1.57 30.38 24.32
N ALA A 440 2.28 29.25 24.45
CA ALA A 440 3.36 29.11 25.41
C ALA A 440 4.62 29.87 24.94
N SER A 441 5.35 30.46 25.88
CA SER A 441 6.65 31.11 25.61
C SER A 441 7.61 30.15 24.88
N HIS A 442 8.33 30.65 23.87
CA HIS A 442 9.29 29.87 23.09
C HIS A 442 10.40 29.22 23.93
N ALA A 443 10.73 29.76 25.10
CA ALA A 443 11.71 29.15 26.01
C ALA A 443 11.16 27.94 26.80
N ALA A 444 9.85 27.66 26.70
CA ALA A 444 9.17 26.66 27.52
C ALA A 444 9.03 25.28 26.86
N TRP A 445 9.33 25.17 25.57
CA TRP A 445 9.18 23.96 24.77
C TRP A 445 10.17 24.03 23.59
N ARG A 446 10.55 22.87 23.05
CA ARG A 446 11.40 22.83 21.84
C ARG A 446 10.53 22.94 20.60
N ASN A 447 10.77 23.96 19.80
CA ASN A 447 10.08 24.17 18.54
C ASN A 447 10.83 23.52 17.38
N TYR A 448 10.30 23.66 16.18
CA TYR A 448 10.87 23.10 14.95
C TYR A 448 12.35 23.45 14.75
N ASP A 449 12.73 24.73 14.95
CA ASP A 449 14.10 25.20 14.78
C ASP A 449 15.03 24.53 15.78
N ASP A 450 14.61 24.37 17.05
CA ASP A 450 15.39 23.67 18.08
C ASP A 450 15.64 22.19 17.69
N PHE A 451 14.64 21.52 17.13
CA PHE A 451 14.77 20.14 16.65
C PHE A 451 15.70 20.04 15.45
N ASN A 452 15.63 20.99 14.50
CA ASN A 452 16.41 20.95 13.29
C ASN A 452 17.87 21.38 13.52
N GLU A 453 18.09 22.44 14.30
CA GLU A 453 19.42 22.96 14.67
C GLU A 453 20.26 21.91 15.39
N PHE A 454 19.63 21.00 16.15
CA PHE A 454 20.35 19.91 16.81
C PHE A 454 21.20 19.07 15.84
N PHE A 455 20.74 18.90 14.60
CA PHE A 455 21.44 18.13 13.56
C PHE A 455 22.42 18.98 12.73
N TRP A 456 22.60 20.26 13.08
CA TRP A 456 23.60 21.15 12.47
C TRP A 456 24.96 21.08 13.16
N SER A 457 25.14 20.13 14.08
CA SER A 457 26.40 19.92 14.79
C SER A 457 26.76 18.45 14.85
N ALA A 458 28.05 18.13 14.66
CA ALA A 458 28.55 16.77 14.81
C ALA A 458 28.32 16.16 16.21
N ARG A 459 27.98 16.99 17.21
CA ARG A 459 27.57 16.54 18.55
C ARG A 459 26.34 15.64 18.56
N CYS A 460 25.53 15.64 17.49
CA CYS A 460 24.41 14.71 17.38
C CYS A 460 24.87 13.24 17.42
N PHE A 461 26.06 12.93 16.88
CA PHE A 461 26.65 11.59 16.91
C PHE A 461 27.12 11.15 18.30
N ASP A 462 27.46 12.09 19.17
CA ASP A 462 27.93 11.78 20.53
C ASP A 462 26.76 11.52 21.51
N SER A 463 25.62 12.14 21.25
CA SER A 463 24.56 12.33 22.26
C SER A 463 23.29 11.51 22.00
N LEU A 464 22.92 11.24 20.75
CA LEU A 464 21.70 10.50 20.40
C LEU A 464 21.84 8.97 20.46
N SER A 465 23.07 8.47 20.31
CA SER A 465 23.42 7.07 20.03
C SER A 465 22.70 6.47 18.80
N TRP A 466 23.01 5.21 18.49
CA TRP A 466 22.31 4.44 17.48
C TRP A 466 22.15 2.97 17.92
N PRO A 467 20.92 2.49 18.21
CA PRO A 467 19.63 3.20 18.19
C PRO A 467 19.52 4.33 19.23
N TRP A 468 18.38 5.03 19.27
CA TRP A 468 18.15 6.16 20.18
C TRP A 468 18.38 5.83 21.66
N ARG A 469 19.06 6.73 22.38
CA ARG A 469 19.07 6.74 23.85
C ARG A 469 17.82 7.42 24.40
N LEU A 470 16.77 6.66 24.67
CA LEU A 470 15.45 7.20 25.05
C LEU A 470 15.38 7.81 26.46
N ASP A 471 16.33 7.50 27.33
CA ASP A 471 16.36 7.91 28.73
C ASP A 471 17.21 9.16 29.00
N ALA A 472 17.79 9.78 27.97
CA ALA A 472 18.66 10.94 28.15
C ALA A 472 18.63 11.94 26.99
N GLY A 473 18.98 13.18 27.30
CA GLY A 473 19.25 14.23 26.31
C GLY A 473 18.04 14.55 25.42
N PHE A 474 18.28 14.58 24.11
CA PHE A 474 17.33 15.02 23.09
C PHE A 474 16.06 14.17 23.02
N MET A 475 16.12 12.89 23.39
CA MET A 475 14.96 11.99 23.31
C MET A 475 14.09 12.01 24.56
N MET A 476 14.43 12.80 25.59
CA MET A 476 13.56 12.95 26.75
C MET A 476 12.30 13.74 26.39
N LYS A 477 11.15 13.20 26.77
CA LYS A 477 9.86 13.90 26.67
C LYS A 477 9.84 15.08 27.65
N PRO A 478 9.26 16.22 27.26
CA PRO A 478 9.16 17.36 28.18
C PRO A 478 8.22 17.02 29.34
N LYS A 479 8.52 17.58 30.53
CA LYS A 479 7.64 17.44 31.70
C LYS A 479 6.29 18.10 31.37
N LYS A 480 5.18 17.38 31.54
CA LYS A 480 3.83 17.96 31.43
C LYS A 480 3.70 19.08 32.46
N LYS A 481 3.50 20.32 32.02
CA LYS A 481 3.11 21.39 32.94
C LYS A 481 1.67 21.14 33.36
N ALA A 482 1.42 21.02 34.66
CA ALA A 482 0.05 21.00 35.19
C ALA A 482 -0.66 22.25 34.66
N SER A 483 -1.80 22.07 34.00
CA SER A 483 -2.70 23.18 33.74
C SER A 483 -2.97 23.82 35.10
N PHE A 484 -2.54 25.07 35.29
CA PHE A 484 -3.08 25.86 36.38
C PHE A 484 -4.58 25.97 36.09
N LEU A 485 -5.35 25.07 36.70
CA LEU A 485 -6.76 25.28 36.94
C LEU A 485 -6.79 26.61 37.68
N SER A 486 -7.25 27.65 36.98
CA SER A 486 -7.74 28.86 37.60
C SER A 486 -8.68 28.44 38.72
N ALA A 487 -8.21 28.58 39.95
CA ALA A 487 -9.02 28.35 41.14
C ALA A 487 -10.25 29.29 41.07
N PRO A 488 -11.41 28.82 41.56
CA PRO A 488 -12.72 29.41 41.31
C PRO A 488 -12.88 30.84 41.82
#